data_AF-A0A7Z0DKJ4-F1
#
_entry.id   AF-A0A7Z0DKJ4-F1
#
_cell.length_a   1.000
_cell.length_b   1.000
_cell.length_c   1.000
_cell.angle_alpha   90.00
_cell.angle_beta   90.00
_cell.angle_gamma   90.00
#
_symmetry.space_group_name_H-M   'P 1'
#
loop_
_entity.id
_entity.type
_entity.pdbx_description
1 polymer ?
#
loop_
_entity_poly.entity_id
_entity_poly.type
_entity_poly.pdbx_seq_one_letter_code
_entity_poly.pdbx_strand_id
1 'polypeptide(L)'
;MPYVSIAIPFFRLEVERHDRHWWLTALALAALGIAVAMALFGLPPIDLHGPLHKFGIMDPLCGGTRAARYTAQGNLVQAWRYNPLSILIVGGAALAVLRTFVGLISRRWVTFGFAWTPQRRRWMIGAGLLLLVLLEIRQQMRADLLTAGTDMWR
;
A
#
# COMPACT_ATOMS: atom_id res chain seq x y z
N MET A 1 -21.66 -17.87 -8.97
CA MET A 1 -22.19 -18.29 -7.66
C MET A 1 -21.03 -18.82 -6.81
N PRO A 2 -20.90 -18.39 -5.54
CA PRO A 2 -19.85 -18.86 -4.65
C PRO A 2 -20.09 -20.31 -4.21
N TYR A 3 -19.02 -21.07 -4.04
CA TYR A 3 -19.05 -22.45 -3.54
C TYR A 3 -19.25 -22.52 -2.03
N VAL A 4 -18.64 -21.59 -1.31
CA VAL A 4 -18.66 -21.49 0.15
C VAL A 4 -18.75 -20.02 0.50
N SER A 5 -19.63 -19.67 1.44
CA SER A 5 -19.78 -18.32 1.96
C SER A 5 -19.81 -18.37 3.48
N ILE A 6 -18.84 -17.72 4.12
CA ILE A 6 -18.78 -17.56 5.57
C ILE A 6 -19.07 -16.08 5.88
N ALA A 7 -20.14 -15.84 6.62
CA ALA A 7 -20.51 -14.51 7.09
C ALA A 7 -20.09 -14.32 8.54
N ILE A 8 -19.20 -13.34 8.77
CA ILE A 8 -18.81 -12.82 10.08
C ILE A 8 -19.46 -11.42 10.18
N PRO A 9 -19.85 -10.91 11.38
CA PRO A 9 -20.57 -9.65 11.52
C PRO A 9 -20.01 -8.43 10.77
N PHE A 10 -18.74 -8.44 10.37
CA PHE A 10 -18.06 -7.38 9.62
C PHE A 10 -17.60 -7.78 8.21
N PHE A 11 -17.36 -9.07 7.98
CA PHE A 11 -16.70 -9.57 6.78
C PHE A 11 -17.49 -10.72 6.16
N ARG A 12 -17.48 -10.80 4.84
CA ARG A 12 -17.91 -11.99 4.09
C ARG A 12 -16.70 -12.57 3.40
N LEU A 13 -16.50 -13.86 3.59
CA LEU A 13 -15.48 -14.61 2.86
C LEU A 13 -16.20 -15.55 1.90
N GLU A 14 -16.01 -15.32 0.61
CA GLU A 14 -16.67 -16.04 -0.47
C GLU A 14 -15.62 -16.78 -1.28
N VAL A 15 -15.84 -18.06 -1.59
CA VAL A 15 -14.97 -18.83 -2.49
C VAL A 15 -15.64 -18.94 -3.85
N GLU A 16 -15.05 -18.35 -4.88
CA GLU A 16 -15.60 -18.23 -6.23
C GLU A 16 -14.77 -19.00 -7.26
N ARG A 17 -15.35 -19.31 -8.43
CA ARG A 17 -14.65 -19.98 -9.56
C ARG A 17 -13.75 -19.05 -10.37
N HIS A 18 -14.06 -17.76 -10.38
CA HIS A 18 -13.38 -16.77 -11.19
C HIS A 18 -12.93 -15.60 -10.33
N ASP A 19 -11.85 -14.94 -10.75
CA ASP A 19 -11.39 -13.74 -10.07
C ASP A 19 -12.25 -12.54 -10.43
N ARG A 20 -13.18 -12.18 -9.55
CA ARG A 20 -13.99 -10.96 -9.69
C ARG A 20 -13.15 -9.68 -9.58
N HIS A 21 -11.97 -9.77 -8.97
CA HIS A 21 -11.15 -8.63 -8.61
C HIS A 21 -9.78 -8.64 -9.31
N TRP A 22 -9.72 -9.16 -10.54
CA TRP A 22 -8.49 -9.25 -11.34
C TRP A 22 -7.73 -7.92 -11.47
N TRP A 23 -8.44 -6.78 -11.45
CA TRP A 23 -7.82 -5.45 -11.50
C TRP A 23 -6.99 -5.15 -10.24
N LEU A 24 -7.38 -5.67 -9.06
CA LEU A 24 -6.59 -5.59 -7.83
C LEU A 24 -5.31 -6.39 -7.98
N THR A 25 -5.37 -7.56 -8.63
CA THR A 25 -4.18 -8.35 -8.95
C THR A 25 -3.26 -7.60 -9.89
N ALA A 26 -3.78 -6.97 -10.95
CA ALA A 26 -2.97 -6.16 -11.86
C ALA A 26 -2.29 -5.00 -11.13
N LEU A 27 -3.03 -4.27 -10.28
CA LEU A 27 -2.47 -3.20 -9.47
C LEU A 27 -1.42 -3.70 -8.47
N ALA A 28 -1.66 -4.86 -7.83
CA ALA A 28 -0.73 -5.47 -6.90
C ALA A 28 0.56 -5.93 -7.59
N LEU A 29 0.45 -6.54 -8.77
CA LEU A 29 1.61 -6.92 -9.58
C LEU A 29 2.42 -5.69 -9.98
N ALA A 30 1.76 -4.60 -10.40
CA ALA A 30 2.44 -3.35 -10.73
C ALA A 30 3.15 -2.75 -9.50
N ALA A 31 2.45 -2.60 -8.38
CA ALA A 31 3.00 -2.03 -7.15
C ALA A 31 4.18 -2.86 -6.60
N LEU A 32 4.01 -4.19 -6.54
CA LEU A 32 5.06 -5.10 -6.09
C LEU A 32 6.24 -5.13 -7.07
N GLY A 33 5.96 -5.16 -8.38
CA GLY A 33 6.97 -5.11 -9.43
C GLY A 33 7.82 -3.85 -9.35
N ILE A 34 7.20 -2.68 -9.16
CA ILE A 34 7.91 -1.41 -8.96
C ILE A 34 8.75 -1.44 -7.68
N ALA A 35 8.21 -1.94 -6.57
CA ALA A 35 8.94 -2.05 -5.30
C ALA A 35 10.16 -2.98 -5.42
N VAL A 36 10.01 -4.14 -6.07
CA VAL A 36 11.10 -5.09 -6.32
C VAL A 36 12.13 -4.51 -7.29
N ALA A 37 11.69 -3.85 -8.37
CA ALA A 37 12.59 -3.17 -9.29
C ALA A 37 13.43 -2.11 -8.55
N MET A 38 12.82 -1.30 -7.68
CA MET A 38 13.57 -0.35 -6.86
C MET A 38 14.52 -1.02 -5.86
N ALA A 39 14.16 -2.21 -5.34
CA ALA A 39 15.01 -2.98 -4.46
C ALA A 39 16.28 -3.49 -5.16
N LEU A 40 16.16 -3.92 -6.42
CA LEU A 40 17.24 -4.48 -7.22
C LEU A 40 18.10 -3.42 -7.92
N PHE A 41 17.46 -2.42 -8.52
CA PHE A 41 18.11 -1.44 -9.40
C PHE A 41 18.32 -0.06 -8.74
N GLY A 42 17.77 0.15 -7.54
CA GLY A 42 17.78 1.44 -6.88
C GLY A 42 16.57 2.32 -7.25
N LEU A 43 16.54 3.53 -6.71
CA LEU A 43 15.43 4.46 -6.96
C LEU A 43 15.53 5.06 -8.36
N PRO A 44 14.40 5.35 -9.02
CA PRO A 44 14.43 5.96 -10.34
C PRO A 44 15.08 7.35 -10.26
N PRO A 45 15.90 7.76 -11.25
CA PRO A 45 16.64 9.03 -11.23
C PRO A 45 15.76 10.21 -11.67
N ILE A 46 14.49 10.21 -11.26
CA ILE A 46 13.52 11.27 -11.56
C ILE A 46 12.94 11.80 -10.25
N ASP A 47 12.69 13.11 -10.23
CA ASP A 47 12.04 13.77 -9.11
C ASP A 47 10.55 13.42 -9.12
N LEU A 48 10.13 12.57 -8.18
CA LEU A 48 8.73 12.15 -7.98
C LEU A 48 8.04 12.97 -6.89
N HIS A 49 8.69 13.98 -6.34
CA HIS A 49 8.11 14.78 -5.27
C HIS A 49 7.06 15.76 -5.80
N GLY A 50 6.03 16.01 -5.00
CA GLY A 50 5.08 17.08 -5.28
C GLY A 50 5.75 18.45 -5.18
N PRO A 51 5.21 19.49 -5.83
CA PRO A 51 5.80 20.84 -5.83
C PRO A 51 5.95 21.43 -4.42
N LEU A 52 5.03 21.09 -3.50
CA LEU A 52 5.07 21.53 -2.10
C LEU A 52 6.27 20.99 -1.32
N HIS A 53 6.78 19.81 -1.70
CA HIS A 53 7.95 19.20 -1.06
C HIS A 53 9.19 20.10 -1.18
N LYS A 54 9.32 20.83 -2.29
CA LYS A 54 10.42 21.79 -2.53
C LYS A 54 10.39 22.99 -1.58
N PHE A 55 9.23 23.27 -1.00
CA PHE A 55 9.03 24.31 0.01
C PHE A 55 9.08 23.75 1.45
N GLY A 56 9.51 22.50 1.62
CA GLY A 56 9.58 21.85 2.94
C GLY A 56 8.24 21.35 3.45
N ILE A 57 7.18 21.42 2.65
CA ILE A 57 5.85 20.93 3.03
C ILE A 57 5.72 19.48 2.58
N MET A 58 5.65 18.57 3.54
CA MET A 58 5.55 17.13 3.29
C MET A 58 4.09 16.67 3.15
N ASP A 59 3.81 15.83 2.17
CA ASP A 59 2.54 15.11 2.05
C ASP A 59 2.61 13.73 2.75
N PRO A 60 1.48 13.05 2.99
CA PRO A 60 1.46 11.74 3.67
C PRO A 60 2.27 10.64 2.96
N LEU A 61 2.46 10.75 1.64
CA LEU A 61 3.15 9.75 0.82
C LEU A 61 4.65 10.03 0.68
N CYS A 62 5.14 11.16 1.20
CA CYS A 62 6.55 11.50 1.21
C CYS A 62 7.40 10.36 1.81
N GLY A 63 8.52 10.08 1.17
CA GLY A 63 9.37 8.92 1.49
C GLY A 63 8.82 7.56 1.05
N GLY A 64 7.65 7.51 0.39
CA GLY A 64 6.96 6.27 0.04
C GLY A 64 7.75 5.35 -0.90
N THR A 65 8.52 5.89 -1.85
CA THR A 65 9.37 5.13 -2.77
C THR A 65 10.55 4.48 -2.04
N ARG A 66 11.27 5.24 -1.21
CA ARG A 66 12.32 4.73 -0.30
C ARG A 66 11.75 3.65 0.63
N ALA A 67 10.60 3.89 1.24
CA ALA A 67 9.98 2.95 2.15
C ALA A 67 9.54 1.66 1.45
N ALA A 68 8.93 1.74 0.26
CA ALA A 68 8.52 0.59 -0.53
C ALA A 68 9.72 -0.27 -0.94
N ARG A 69 10.84 0.36 -1.36
CA ARG A 69 12.11 -0.30 -1.61
C ARG A 69 12.58 -1.08 -0.37
N TYR A 70 12.63 -0.42 0.79
CA TYR A 70 13.05 -1.07 2.04
C TYR A 70 12.10 -2.20 2.46
N THR A 71 10.79 -2.07 2.25
CA THR A 71 9.84 -3.16 2.49
C THR A 71 10.15 -4.35 1.59
N ALA A 72 10.38 -4.14 0.30
CA ALA A 72 10.75 -5.20 -0.63
C ALA A 72 12.10 -5.86 -0.29
N GLN A 73 13.02 -5.12 0.34
CA GLN A 73 14.29 -5.65 0.87
C GLN A 73 14.14 -6.35 2.24
N GLY A 74 12.94 -6.36 2.84
CA GLY A 74 12.71 -6.88 4.18
C GLY A 74 13.22 -5.99 5.32
N ASN A 75 13.75 -4.79 5.03
CA ASN A 75 14.20 -3.84 6.04
C ASN A 75 13.04 -3.01 6.57
N LEU A 76 12.20 -3.63 7.40
CA LEU A 76 10.98 -3.00 7.93
C LEU A 76 11.28 -1.82 8.85
N VAL A 77 12.44 -1.79 9.51
CA VAL A 77 12.86 -0.67 10.36
C VAL A 77 13.07 0.59 9.51
N GLN A 78 13.80 0.50 8.41
CA GLN A 78 13.99 1.64 7.50
C GLN A 78 12.69 1.98 6.77
N ALA A 79 11.92 0.97 6.34
CA ALA A 79 10.61 1.22 5.73
C ALA A 79 9.70 2.03 6.66
N TRP A 80 9.61 1.63 7.93
CA TRP A 80 8.86 2.36 8.95
C TRP A 80 9.43 3.77 9.14
N ARG A 81 10.76 3.90 9.24
CA ARG A 81 11.44 5.19 9.42
C ARG A 81 11.01 6.21 8.36
N TYR A 82 10.92 5.80 7.10
CA TYR A 82 10.50 6.66 5.98
C TYR A 82 8.97 6.78 5.87
N ASN A 83 8.25 5.67 5.68
CA ASN A 83 6.80 5.70 5.53
C ASN A 83 6.15 4.36 5.94
N PRO A 84 5.45 4.29 7.08
CA PRO A 84 4.81 3.05 7.54
C PRO A 84 3.68 2.58 6.62
N LEU A 85 3.04 3.48 5.86
CA LEU A 85 1.97 3.11 4.92
C LEU A 85 2.50 2.22 3.80
N SER A 86 3.75 2.44 3.35
CA SER A 86 4.37 1.62 2.29
C SER A 86 4.51 0.16 2.70
N ILE A 87 4.69 -0.15 3.99
CA ILE A 87 4.72 -1.54 4.49
C ILE A 87 3.38 -2.22 4.22
N LEU A 88 2.27 -1.52 4.52
CA LEU A 88 0.93 -2.04 4.30
C LEU A 88 0.62 -2.19 2.81
N ILE A 89 1.03 -1.22 1.99
CA ILE A 89 0.82 -1.26 0.54
C ILE A 89 1.59 -2.43 -0.10
N VAL A 90 2.89 -2.53 0.16
CA VAL A 90 3.73 -3.60 -0.43
C VAL A 90 3.35 -4.96 0.13
N GLY A 91 3.11 -5.07 1.44
CA GLY A 91 2.64 -6.31 2.07
C GLY A 91 1.26 -6.74 1.54
N GLY A 92 0.33 -5.79 1.40
CA GLY A 92 -0.99 -6.04 0.80
C GLY A 92 -0.90 -6.47 -0.67
N ALA A 93 0.00 -5.86 -1.44
CA ALA A 93 0.28 -6.28 -2.81
C ALA A 93 0.85 -7.70 -2.88
N ALA A 94 1.81 -8.04 -2.02
CA ALA A 94 2.37 -9.38 -1.93
C ALA A 94 1.29 -10.43 -1.57
N LEU A 95 0.40 -10.11 -0.61
CA LEU A 95 -0.73 -10.97 -0.26
C LEU A 95 -1.73 -11.12 -1.41
N ALA A 96 -2.00 -10.06 -2.17
CA ALA A 96 -2.87 -10.13 -3.34
C ALA A 96 -2.27 -11.01 -4.45
N VAL A 97 -0.97 -10.91 -4.70
CA VAL A 97 -0.25 -11.78 -5.64
C VAL A 97 -0.26 -13.24 -5.16
N LEU A 98 -0.01 -13.48 -3.87
CA LEU A 98 -0.10 -14.83 -3.29
C LEU A 98 -1.51 -15.41 -3.44
N ARG A 99 -2.54 -14.60 -3.15
CA ARG A 99 -3.94 -14.97 -3.34
C ARG A 99 -4.23 -15.34 -4.80
N THR A 100 -3.67 -14.62 -5.77
CA THR A 100 -3.77 -14.97 -7.19
C THR A 100 -3.10 -16.30 -7.49
N PHE A 101 -1.89 -16.53 -6.99
CA PHE A 101 -1.18 -17.79 -7.20
C PHE A 101 -1.96 -18.99 -6.66
N VAL A 102 -2.46 -18.88 -5.43
CA VAL A 102 -3.35 -19.90 -4.83
C VAL A 102 -4.63 -20.08 -5.66
N GLY A 103 -5.22 -18.99 -6.16
CA GLY A 103 -6.41 -19.03 -7.00
C GLY A 103 -6.20 -19.75 -8.33
N LEU A 104 -5.04 -19.54 -8.97
CA LEU A 104 -4.66 -20.22 -10.21
C LEU A 104 -4.44 -21.72 -10.01
N ILE A 105 -3.73 -22.12 -8.96
CA ILE A 105 -3.46 -23.54 -8.66
C ILE A 105 -4.74 -24.27 -8.26
N SER A 106 -5.49 -23.71 -7.32
CA SER A 106 -6.69 -24.36 -6.77
C SER A 106 -7.93 -24.21 -7.65
N ARG A 107 -7.88 -23.31 -8.66
CA ARG A 107 -9.04 -22.84 -9.44
C ARG A 107 -10.17 -22.31 -8.56
N ARG A 108 -9.83 -21.79 -7.37
CA ARG A 108 -10.76 -21.26 -6.36
C ARG A 108 -10.25 -19.92 -5.85
N TRP A 109 -11.06 -18.89 -5.97
CA TRP A 109 -10.71 -17.52 -5.65
C TRP A 109 -11.37 -17.07 -4.35
N VAL A 110 -10.60 -16.66 -3.35
CA VAL A 110 -11.11 -16.34 -2.00
C VAL A 110 -11.53 -14.87 -1.90
N THR A 111 -12.68 -14.45 -2.37
CA THR A 111 -13.14 -13.04 -2.29
C THR A 111 -13.43 -12.57 -0.87
N PHE A 112 -12.90 -11.40 -0.51
CA PHE A 112 -13.24 -10.69 0.73
C PHE A 112 -14.26 -9.60 0.42
N GLY A 113 -15.43 -9.70 1.04
CA GLY A 113 -16.47 -8.68 1.05
C GLY A 113 -16.56 -8.01 2.41
N PHE A 114 -16.95 -6.75 2.43
CA PHE A 114 -17.29 -6.04 3.66
C PHE A 114 -18.81 -5.91 3.76
N ALA A 115 -19.35 -6.19 4.94
CA ALA A 115 -20.75 -5.89 5.23
C ALA A 115 -20.90 -4.38 5.50
N TRP A 116 -20.91 -3.60 4.42
CA TRP A 116 -21.01 -2.15 4.47
C TRP A 116 -22.40 -1.72 4.97
N THR A 117 -22.42 -1.01 6.09
CA THR A 117 -23.54 -0.16 6.50
C THR A 117 -23.13 1.30 6.33
N PRO A 118 -24.08 2.24 6.16
CA PRO A 118 -23.75 3.67 6.06
C PRO A 118 -22.91 4.17 7.24
N GLN A 119 -23.21 3.71 8.46
CA GLN A 119 -22.47 4.07 9.67
C GLN A 119 -21.05 3.53 9.65
N ARG A 120 -20.83 2.25 9.32
CA ARG A 120 -19.50 1.64 9.24
C ARG A 120 -18.63 2.31 8.17
N ARG A 121 -19.21 2.64 7.03
CA ARG A 121 -18.51 3.37 5.97
C ARG A 121 -18.03 4.74 6.46
N ARG A 122 -18.87 5.48 7.19
CA ARG A 122 -18.48 6.78 7.78
C ARG A 122 -17.34 6.62 8.79
N TRP A 123 -17.41 5.61 9.67
CA TRP A 123 -16.32 5.33 10.62
C TRP A 123 -15.01 4.96 9.93
N MET A 124 -15.04 4.10 8.91
CA MET A 124 -13.85 3.72 8.16
C MET A 124 -13.23 4.91 7.42
N ILE A 125 -14.05 5.78 6.81
CA ILE A 125 -13.56 7.01 6.17
C ILE A 125 -12.96 7.94 7.21
N GLY A 126 -13.65 8.17 8.33
CA GLY A 126 -13.16 9.03 9.41
C GLY A 126 -11.85 8.53 10.00
N ALA A 127 -11.74 7.23 10.28
CA ALA A 127 -10.51 6.60 10.75
C ALA A 127 -9.38 6.69 9.71
N GLY A 128 -9.68 6.46 8.43
CA GLY A 128 -8.72 6.60 7.34
C GLY A 128 -8.18 8.02 7.21
N LEU A 129 -9.06 9.02 7.25
CA LEU A 129 -8.68 10.44 7.23
C LEU A 129 -7.84 10.80 8.46
N LEU A 130 -8.23 10.35 9.65
CA LEU A 130 -7.45 10.58 10.86
C LEU A 130 -6.03 9.97 10.74
N LEU A 131 -5.92 8.74 10.24
CA LEU A 131 -4.62 8.10 10.03
C LEU A 131 -3.77 8.83 8.98
N LEU A 132 -4.38 9.38 7.93
CA LEU A 132 -3.68 10.20 6.94
C LEU A 132 -3.18 11.51 7.55
N VAL A 133 -3.98 12.19 8.38
CA VAL A 133 -3.56 13.40 9.09
C VAL A 133 -2.43 13.10 10.06
N LEU A 134 -2.51 12.01 10.83
CA LEU A 134 -1.43 11.60 11.73
C LEU A 134 -0.15 11.24 10.96
N LEU A 135 -0.29 10.61 9.80
CA LEU A 135 0.83 10.33 8.92
C LEU A 135 1.43 11.63 8.39
N GLU A 136 0.61 12.59 7.97
CA GLU A 136 1.08 13.91 7.52
C GLU A 136 1.88 14.64 8.61
N ILE A 137 1.32 14.73 9.83
CA ILE A 137 2.02 15.32 10.99
C ILE A 137 3.37 14.63 11.19
N ARG A 138 3.40 13.29 11.12
CA ARG A 138 4.65 12.52 11.21
C ARG A 138 5.63 12.85 10.10
N GLN A 139 5.17 13.06 8.87
CA GLN A 139 6.06 13.44 7.77
C GLN A 139 6.59 14.86 7.93
N GLN A 140 5.77 15.80 8.41
CA GLN A 140 6.21 17.17 8.72
C GLN A 140 7.29 17.17 9.80
N MET A 141 7.12 16.41 10.88
CA MET A 141 8.16 16.26 11.93
C MET A 141 9.44 15.57 11.44
N ARG A 142 9.44 14.99 10.24
CA ARG A 142 10.58 14.31 9.62
C ARG A 142 11.02 14.98 8.32
N ALA A 143 10.63 16.23 8.09
CA ALA A 143 10.93 16.95 6.86
C ALA A 143 12.42 16.87 6.51
N ASP A 144 13.32 17.11 7.46
CA ASP A 144 14.78 17.03 7.25
C ASP A 144 15.25 15.66 6.73
N LEU A 145 14.66 14.56 7.23
CA LEU A 145 14.96 13.21 6.75
C LEU A 145 14.44 12.98 5.32
N LEU A 146 13.30 13.58 5.01
CA LEU A 146 12.59 13.39 3.75
C LEU A 146 13.11 14.29 2.63
N THR A 147 13.77 15.40 2.98
CA THR A 147 14.50 16.28 2.07
C THR A 147 16.00 15.94 1.99
N ALA A 148 16.54 15.20 2.95
CA ALA A 148 17.92 14.72 2.88
C ALA A 148 18.18 13.95 1.55
N GLY A 149 19.16 14.45 0.79
CA GLY A 149 19.55 13.92 -0.52
C GLY A 149 18.74 14.45 -1.71
N THR A 150 17.84 15.42 -1.52
CA THR A 150 17.18 16.15 -2.63
C THR A 150 17.92 17.42 -3.04
N ASP A 151 18.96 17.83 -2.29
CA ASP A 151 19.76 19.03 -2.57
C ASP A 151 20.58 18.96 -3.87
N MET A 152 20.66 17.79 -4.51
CA MET A 152 21.34 17.62 -5.81
C MET A 152 20.62 18.27 -6.99
N TRP A 153 19.43 18.83 -6.78
CA TRP A 153 18.58 19.44 -7.83
C TRP A 153 18.26 20.92 -7.57
N ARG A 154 19.01 21.58 -6.67
CA ARG A 154 19.01 23.04 -6.55
C ARG A 154 19.95 23.65 -7.57
#